data_AF-A0A4R5BUQ5-F1
#
_entry.id   AF-A0A4R5BUQ5-F1
#
_cell.length_a   1.000
_cell.length_b   1.000
_cell.length_c   1.000
_cell.angle_alpha   90.00
_cell.angle_beta   90.00
_cell.angle_gamma   90.00
#
_symmetry.space_group_name_H-M   'P 1'
#
loop_
_entity.id
_entity.type
_entity.pdbx_description
1 polymer ?
#
loop_
_entity_poly.entity_id
_entity_poly.type
_entity_poly.pdbx_seq_one_letter_code
_entity_poly.pdbx_strand_id
1 'polypeptide(L)' 'MDTLCPTGETLANRVEWLPGNGVRAVCRCGAEREFDAAAPMWGWLVHHSHLRDQGRMEST' A
#
# COMPACT_ATOMS: atom_id res chain seq x y z
N MET A 1 -8.24 8.57 12.94
CA MET A 1 -8.07 9.66 11.95
C MET A 1 -7.71 9.00 10.64
N ASP A 2 -8.72 8.59 9.88
CA ASP A 2 -8.55 8.12 8.51
C ASP A 2 -8.04 9.28 7.66
N THR A 3 -6.85 9.11 7.08
CA THR A 3 -6.25 10.06 6.15
C THR A 3 -7.11 10.12 4.90
N LEU A 4 -8.05 11.06 4.86
CA LEU A 4 -8.85 11.33 3.66
C LEU A 4 -7.95 11.86 2.56
N CYS A 5 -8.05 11.30 1.35
CA CYS A 5 -7.45 11.88 0.16
C CYS A 5 -8.09 13.25 -0.10
N PRO A 6 -7.35 14.28 -0.55
CA PRO A 6 -7.93 15.57 -0.94
C PRO A 6 -8.96 15.49 -2.09
N THR A 7 -9.08 14.36 -2.79
CA THR A 7 -10.08 14.11 -3.84
C THR A 7 -11.40 13.53 -3.32
N GLY A 8 -11.54 13.26 -2.02
CA GLY A 8 -12.71 12.56 -1.46
C GLY A 8 -12.71 11.05 -1.71
N GLU A 9 -11.65 10.52 -2.33
CA GLU A 9 -11.44 9.10 -2.56
C GLU A 9 -10.78 8.46 -1.32
N THR A 10 -11.26 7.29 -0.88
CA THR A 10 -10.64 6.58 0.24
C THR A 10 -9.25 6.10 -0.17
N LEU A 11 -8.20 6.53 0.54
CA LEU A 11 -6.83 6.02 0.40
C LEU A 11 -6.73 4.59 0.94
N ALA A 12 -7.35 3.64 0.23
CA ALA A 12 -7.37 2.23 0.58
C ALA A 12 -6.18 1.50 -0.05
N ASN A 13 -5.67 0.49 0.66
CA ASN A 13 -4.84 -0.52 0.03
C ASN A 13 -5.73 -1.41 -0.85
N ARG A 14 -5.29 -1.73 -2.07
CA ARG A 14 -5.98 -2.67 -2.96
C ARG A 14 -5.19 -3.97 -3.06
N VAL A 15 -5.90 -5.09 -3.02
CA VAL A 15 -5.34 -6.43 -3.15
C VAL A 15 -6.08 -7.15 -4.27
N GLU A 16 -5.33 -7.74 -5.19
CA GLU A 16 -5.83 -8.54 -6.30
C GLU A 16 -5.24 -9.95 -6.21
N TRP A 17 -6.12 -10.94 -6.06
CA TRP A 17 -5.76 -12.35 -6.02
C TRP A 17 -5.56 -12.87 -7.44
N LEU A 18 -4.36 -13.37 -7.73
CA LEU A 18 -4.02 -13.95 -9.01
C LEU A 18 -4.22 -15.48 -8.97
N PRO A 19 -4.26 -16.17 -10.13
CA PRO A 19 -4.30 -17.62 -10.14
C PRO A 19 -3.16 -18.25 -9.31
N GLY A 20 -3.48 -19.34 -8.60
CA GLY A 20 -2.53 -20.00 -7.70
C GLY A 20 -2.38 -19.25 -6.37
N ASN A 21 -1.13 -19.01 -5.97
CA ASN A 21 -0.76 -18.30 -4.74
C ASN A 21 -0.35 -16.82 -4.98
N GLY A 22 -0.40 -16.38 -6.24
CA GLY A 22 -0.01 -15.04 -6.63
C GLY A 22 -0.95 -13.98 -6.06
N VAL A 23 -0.38 -12.84 -5.67
CA VAL A 23 -1.15 -11.68 -5.23
C VAL A 23 -0.47 -10.39 -5.67
N ARG A 24 -1.25 -9.46 -6.20
CA ARG A 24 -0.81 -8.10 -6.51
C ARG A 24 -1.37 -7.14 -5.47
N ALA A 25 -0.50 -6.40 -4.81
CA ALA A 25 -0.88 -5.37 -3.85
C ALA A 25 -0.55 -3.97 -4.36
N VAL A 26 -1.51 -3.07 -4.20
CA VAL A 26 -1.37 -1.64 -4.43
C VAL A 26 -1.52 -0.96 -3.08
N CYS A 27 -0.46 -0.30 -2.64
CA CYS A 27 -0.53 0.51 -1.43
C CYS A 27 -1.35 1.77 -1.73
N ARG A 28 -2.00 2.32 -0.71
CA ARG A 28 -2.65 3.64 -0.76
C ARG A 28 -1.76 4.79 -1.27
N CYS A 29 -0.43 4.61 -1.34
CA CYS A 29 0.49 5.58 -1.93
C CYS A 29 0.60 5.49 -3.47
N GLY A 30 -0.02 4.48 -4.09
CA GLY A 30 0.10 4.17 -5.52
C GLY A 30 1.24 3.20 -5.87
N ALA A 31 2.09 2.81 -4.91
CA ALA A 31 3.10 1.79 -5.16
C ALA A 31 2.45 0.42 -5.38
N GLU A 32 3.02 -0.37 -6.28
CA GLU A 32 2.51 -1.69 -6.65
C GLU A 32 3.61 -2.74 -6.51
N ARG A 33 3.23 -3.95 -6.06
CA ARG A 33 4.13 -5.09 -5.98
C ARG A 33 3.36 -6.41 -6.05
N GLU A 34 3.95 -7.40 -6.72
CA GLU A 34 3.45 -8.78 -6.75
C GLU A 34 4.21 -9.67 -5.75
N PHE A 35 3.53 -10.70 -5.26
CA PHE A 35 4.06 -11.68 -4.31
C PHE A 35 3.54 -13.08 -4.67
N ASP A 36 4.35 -14.10 -4.39
CA ASP A 36 3.95 -15.50 -4.51
C ASP A 36 3.17 -16.02 -3.28
N ALA A 37 2.85 -15.14 -2.31
CA ALA A 37 2.04 -15.50 -1.15
C ALA A 37 1.43 -14.27 -0.46
N ALA A 38 0.29 -14.46 0.21
CA ALA A 38 -0.41 -13.41 0.96
C ALA A 38 0.38 -12.89 2.18
N ALA A 39 1.13 -13.76 2.86
CA ALA A 39 1.83 -13.39 4.09
C ALA A 39 2.88 -12.27 3.90
N PRO A 40 3.84 -12.37 2.94
CA PRO A 40 4.81 -11.30 2.70
C PRO A 40 4.16 -9.99 2.21
N MET A 41 3.02 -10.09 1.52
CA MET A 41 2.24 -8.93 1.08
C MET A 41 1.73 -8.09 2.27
N TRP A 42 1.20 -8.72 3.32
CA TRP A 42 0.70 -7.99 4.50
C TRP A 42 1.80 -7.21 5.21
N GLY A 43 2.98 -7.81 5.38
CA GLY A 43 4.14 -7.12 5.94
C GLY A 43 4.51 -5.88 5.12
N TRP A 44 4.52 -6.01 3.79
CA TRP A 44 4.77 -4.87 2.92
C TRP A 44 3.68 -3.79 3.04
N LEU A 45 2.39 -4.14 2.97
CA LEU A 45 1.28 -3.16 3.05
C LEU A 45 1.27 -2.38 4.38
N VAL A 46 1.55 -3.06 5.50
CA VAL A 46 1.56 -2.45 6.84
C VAL A 46 2.74 -1.48 7.00
N HIS A 47 3.93 -1.84 6.52
CA HIS A 47 5.14 -1.04 6.73
C HIS A 47 5.40 0.00 5.64
N HIS A 48 4.93 -0.22 4.41
CA HIS A 48 5.26 0.63 3.27
C HIS A 48 4.71 2.05 3.38
N SER A 49 3.52 2.21 3.98
CA SER A 49 2.90 3.53 4.11
C SER A 49 3.64 4.48 5.07
N HIS A 50 4.42 3.93 6.00
CA HIS A 50 5.22 4.72 6.95
C HIS A 50 6.43 5.39 6.25
N LEU A 51 6.98 4.75 5.21
CA LEU A 51 8.19 5.23 4.52
C LEU A 51 7.94 6.45 3.63
N ARG A 52 6.72 6.60 3.07
CA ARG A 52 6.39 7.79 2.26
C ARG A 52 6.05 9.02 3.11
N ASP A 53 5.52 8.82 4.32
CA ASP A 53 5.20 9.94 5.23
C ASP A 53 6.49 10.64 5.71
N GLN A 54 7.55 9.86 5.97
CA GLN A 54 8.88 10.36 6.33
C GLN A 54 9.50 11.21 5.20
N GLY A 55 9.35 10.80 3.93
CA GLY A 55 9.86 11.57 2.79
C GLY A 55 9.15 12.90 2.52
N ARG A 56 7.96 13.14 3.11
CA ARG A 56 7.26 14.44 3.04
C ARG A 56 7.64 15.38 4.18
N MET A 57 8.05 14.83 5.33
CA MET A 57 8.45 15.60 6.51
C MET A 57 9.87 16.18 6.42
N GLU A 58 10.74 15.62 5.57
CA GLU A 58 12.14 16.10 5.41
C GLU A 58 12.32 17.16 4.30
N SER A 59 11.27 17.92 3.98
CA SER A 59 11.39 19.16 3.20
C SER A 59 10.98 20.35 4.08
N THR A 60 11.90 20.84 4.90
CA THR A 60 11.89 22.15 5.53
C THR A 60 13.29 22.74 5.44
#